data_AF-A0A316R6J1-F1
#
_entry.id   AF-A0A316R6J1-F1
#
_cell.length_a   1.000
_cell.length_b   1.000
_cell.length_c   1.000
_cell.angle_alpha   90.00
_cell.angle_beta   90.00
_cell.angle_gamma   90.00
#
_symmetry.space_group_name_H-M   'P 1'
#
loop_
_entity.id
_entity.type
_entity.pdbx_description
1 polymer ?
#
loop_
_entity_poly.entity_id
_entity_poly.type
_entity_poly.pdbx_seq_one_letter_code
_entity_poly.pdbx_strand_id
1 'polypeptide(L)'
;MKKWQKICGIATFGVIGICELLLWFGAYLDLKYIVEPYNISVVVERMYLRIDSLSFALWLNYFIALAIFICLWWNGYKLTMSNINRLKKTLQNLGVANSAFYVDDICHPDSTVLFKSGNEYQIIYVDDRGEQKVIASFLSEKQACDFLVDYFKKSAAIK
;
A
#
# COMPACT_ATOMS: atom_id res chain seq x y z
N MET A 1 -3.10 -1.61 4.12
CA MET A 1 -3.86 -0.41 3.68
C MET A 1 -4.63 -0.71 2.40
N LYS A 2 -5.87 -0.19 2.30
CA LYS A 2 -6.73 -0.36 1.11
C LYS A 2 -6.13 0.32 -0.11
N LYS A 3 -6.34 -0.21 -1.33
CA LYS A 3 -5.84 0.40 -2.60
C LYS A 3 -6.21 1.88 -2.75
N TRP A 4 -7.34 2.32 -2.20
CA TRP A 4 -7.76 3.73 -2.21
C TRP A 4 -7.00 4.64 -1.23
N GLN A 5 -6.79 4.19 0.01
CA GLN A 5 -5.99 4.94 1.01
C GLN A 5 -4.56 5.15 0.55
N LYS A 6 -4.07 4.20 -0.23
CA LYS A 6 -2.76 4.19 -0.85
C LYS A 6 -2.61 5.29 -1.91
N ILE A 7 -3.58 5.42 -2.81
CA ILE A 7 -3.62 6.48 -3.84
C ILE A 7 -3.83 7.85 -3.20
N CYS A 8 -4.78 7.97 -2.27
CA CYS A 8 -5.01 9.21 -1.53
C CYS A 8 -3.75 9.65 -0.76
N GLY A 9 -3.05 8.73 -0.09
CA GLY A 9 -1.83 9.05 0.63
C GLY A 9 -0.75 9.63 -0.27
N ILE A 10 -0.49 9.00 -1.43
CA ILE A 10 0.50 9.50 -2.40
C ILE A 10 0.11 10.89 -2.92
N ALA A 11 -1.16 11.09 -3.27
CA ALA A 11 -1.65 12.38 -3.74
C ALA A 11 -1.48 13.47 -2.68
N THR A 12 -1.84 13.18 -1.42
CA THR A 12 -1.72 14.12 -0.30
C THR A 12 -0.25 14.49 -0.04
N PHE A 13 0.67 13.52 0.02
CA PHE A 13 2.09 13.83 0.20
C PHE A 13 2.65 14.64 -0.98
N GLY A 14 2.24 14.35 -2.22
CA GLY A 14 2.63 15.13 -3.39
C GLY A 14 2.17 16.59 -3.29
N VAL A 15 0.92 16.84 -2.90
CA VAL A 15 0.38 18.19 -2.72
C VAL A 15 1.12 18.93 -1.59
N ILE A 16 1.35 18.26 -0.45
CA ILE A 16 2.07 18.86 0.69
C ILE A 16 3.48 19.27 0.26
N GLY A 17 4.22 18.39 -0.42
CA GLY A 17 5.58 18.71 -0.88
C GLY A 17 5.64 19.89 -1.87
N ILE A 18 4.64 20.00 -2.77
CA ILE A 18 4.54 21.15 -3.69
C ILE A 18 4.25 22.44 -2.91
N CYS A 19 3.32 22.40 -1.95
CA CYS A 19 3.01 23.56 -1.12
C CYS A 19 4.23 24.03 -0.31
N GLU A 20 4.99 23.11 0.29
CA GLU A 20 6.21 23.45 1.03
C GLU A 20 7.29 24.08 0.14
N LEU A 21 7.48 23.57 -1.08
CA LEU A 21 8.38 24.17 -2.07
C LEU A 21 7.97 25.59 -2.46
N LEU A 22 6.67 25.82 -2.70
CA LEU A 22 6.13 27.14 -3.03
C LEU A 22 6.30 28.13 -1.88
N LEU A 23 6.04 27.69 -0.64
CA LEU A 23 6.23 28.53 0.55
C LEU A 23 7.70 28.91 0.75
N TRP A 24 8.62 27.96 0.58
CA TRP A 24 10.05 28.21 0.67
C TRP A 24 10.53 29.21 -0.39
N PHE A 25 10.10 29.03 -1.64
CA PHE A 25 10.42 29.95 -2.73
C PHE A 25 9.84 31.35 -2.50
N GLY A 26 8.58 31.44 -2.07
CA GLY A 26 7.93 32.71 -1.73
C GLY A 26 8.65 33.46 -0.61
N ALA A 27 9.02 32.75 0.47
CA ALA A 27 9.76 33.35 1.59
C ALA A 27 11.12 33.92 1.16
N TYR A 28 11.83 33.24 0.25
CA TYR A 28 13.09 33.73 -0.30
C TYR A 28 12.92 34.95 -1.21
N LEU A 29 11.86 34.98 -2.03
CA LEU A 29 11.54 36.14 -2.86
C LEU A 29 11.18 37.34 -1.98
N ASP A 30 10.31 37.16 -0.98
CA ASP A 30 9.93 38.22 -0.05
C ASP A 30 11.15 38.78 0.67
N LEU A 31 12.07 37.92 1.09
CA LEU A 31 13.31 38.36 1.72
C LEU A 31 14.18 39.22 0.78
N LYS A 32 14.34 38.79 -0.47
CA LYS A 32 15.15 39.48 -1.48
C LYS A 32 14.57 40.82 -1.92
N TYR A 33 13.25 40.88 -2.14
CA TYR A 33 12.61 42.07 -2.73
C TYR A 33 12.04 43.04 -1.68
N ILE A 34 11.71 42.57 -0.47
CA ILE A 34 11.12 43.42 0.57
C ILE A 34 12.16 43.80 1.62
N VAL A 35 13.02 42.87 2.07
CA VAL A 35 13.89 43.09 3.24
C VAL A 35 15.29 43.56 2.87
N GLU A 36 15.90 42.94 1.86
CA GLU A 36 17.24 43.30 1.35
C GLU A 36 17.40 44.79 0.94
N PRO A 37 16.41 45.48 0.31
CA PRO A 37 16.56 46.89 -0.06
C PRO A 37 16.68 47.85 1.13
N TYR A 38 16.29 47.45 2.34
CA TYR A 38 16.48 48.27 3.54
C TYR A 38 17.94 48.26 4.05
N ASN A 39 18.79 47.34 3.54
CA ASN A 39 20.22 47.24 3.80
C ASN A 39 20.61 47.19 5.30
N ILE A 40 19.73 46.64 6.13
CA ILE A 40 20.00 46.39 7.56
C ILE A 40 20.53 44.97 7.69
N SER A 41 21.86 44.82 7.55
CA SER A 41 22.55 43.52 7.51
C SER A 41 22.15 42.55 8.64
N VAL A 42 22.05 43.05 9.87
CA VAL A 42 21.67 42.26 11.05
C VAL A 42 20.25 41.68 10.96
N VAL A 43 19.32 42.42 10.34
CA VAL A 43 17.92 41.98 10.17
C VAL A 43 17.81 40.98 9.04
N VAL A 44 18.50 41.24 7.93
CA VAL A 44 18.56 40.35 6.76
C VAL A 44 19.12 38.98 7.16
N GLU A 45 20.27 38.95 7.84
CA GLU A 45 20.93 37.71 8.27
C GLU A 45 20.06 36.88 9.23
N ARG A 46 19.40 37.51 10.22
CA ARG A 46 18.47 36.80 11.11
C ARG A 46 17.27 36.22 10.39
N MET A 47 16.76 36.92 9.38
CA MET A 47 15.62 36.44 8.60
C MET A 47 16.00 35.23 7.75
N TYR A 48 17.16 35.24 7.10
CA TYR A 48 17.71 34.08 6.39
C TYR A 48 17.83 32.87 7.33
N LEU A 49 18.47 33.04 8.49
CA LEU A 49 18.63 31.95 9.47
C LEU A 49 17.28 31.39 9.95
N ARG A 50 16.27 32.25 10.15
CA ARG A 50 14.92 31.81 10.55
C ARG A 50 14.22 31.04 9.43
N ILE A 51 14.28 31.53 8.20
CA ILE A 51 13.67 30.85 7.05
C ILE A 51 14.34 29.50 6.80
N ASP A 52 15.67 29.42 6.90
CA ASP A 52 16.41 28.16 6.74
C ASP A 52 16.08 27.15 7.82
N SER A 53 16.06 27.56 9.09
CA SER A 53 15.71 26.67 10.21
C SER A 53 14.25 26.19 10.16
N LEU A 54 13.32 27.06 9.79
CA LEU A 54 11.91 26.69 9.59
C LEU A 54 11.73 25.76 8.40
N SER A 55 12.37 26.05 7.28
CA SER A 55 12.34 25.22 6.08
C SER A 55 12.91 23.84 6.38
N PHE A 56 14.07 23.76 7.03
CA PHE A 56 14.70 22.50 7.41
C PHE A 56 13.80 21.66 8.33
N ALA A 57 13.17 22.28 9.33
CA ALA A 57 12.24 21.60 10.23
C ALA A 57 11.01 21.05 9.52
N LEU A 58 10.44 21.81 8.57
CA LEU A 58 9.30 21.38 7.74
C LEU A 58 9.67 20.19 6.86
N TRP A 59 10.78 20.30 6.12
CA TRP A 59 11.27 19.22 5.26
C TRP A 59 11.59 17.95 6.06
N LEU A 60 12.22 18.08 7.23
CA LEU A 60 12.53 16.95 8.09
C LEU A 60 11.25 16.26 8.58
N ASN A 61 10.24 17.02 9.01
CA ASN A 61 8.93 16.47 9.39
C ASN A 61 8.23 15.78 8.21
N TYR A 62 8.28 16.38 7.02
CA TYR A 62 7.75 15.79 5.80
C TYR A 62 8.41 14.45 5.48
N PHE A 63 9.74 14.37 5.53
CA PHE A 63 10.47 13.13 5.28
C PHE A 63 10.18 12.05 6.33
N ILE A 64 10.06 12.41 7.60
CA ILE A 64 9.68 11.45 8.66
C ILE A 64 8.28 10.89 8.38
N ALA A 65 7.31 11.76 8.08
CA ALA A 65 5.95 11.35 7.77
C ALA A 65 5.90 10.44 6.53
N LEU A 66 6.66 10.78 5.48
CA LEU A 66 6.82 9.97 4.27
C LEU A 66 7.44 8.60 4.59
N ALA A 67 8.50 8.57 5.39
CA ALA A 67 9.17 7.33 5.79
C ALA A 67 8.25 6.41 6.59
N ILE A 68 7.48 6.95 7.55
CA ILE A 68 6.49 6.19 8.31
C ILE A 68 5.42 5.62 7.36
N PHE A 69 4.94 6.42 6.41
CA PHE A 69 3.95 5.97 5.43
C PHE A 69 4.48 4.81 4.57
N ILE A 70 5.72 4.90 4.08
CA ILE A 70 6.39 3.84 3.32
C ILE A 70 6.60 2.59 4.19
N CYS A 71 7.01 2.74 5.45
CA CYS A 71 7.20 1.62 6.38
C CYS A 71 5.88 0.88 6.67
N LEU A 72 4.79 1.61 6.90
CA LEU A 72 3.47 1.02 7.09
C LEU A 72 2.98 0.30 5.84
N TRP A 73 3.30 0.84 4.66
CA TRP A 73 3.03 0.17 3.40
C TRP A 73 3.81 -1.15 3.28
N TRP A 74 5.09 -1.11 3.63
CA TRP A 74 6.01 -2.24 3.53
C TRP A 74 5.60 -3.40 4.44
N ASN A 75 5.26 -3.09 5.70
CA ASN A 75 4.82 -4.11 6.65
C ASN A 75 3.50 -4.77 6.23
N GLY A 76 2.59 -4.01 5.62
CA GLY A 76 1.33 -4.54 5.13
C GLY A 76 1.51 -5.60 4.05
N TYR A 77 2.38 -5.38 3.06
CA TYR A 77 2.61 -6.38 2.02
C TYR A 77 3.30 -7.64 2.58
N LYS A 78 4.25 -7.46 3.51
CA LYS A 78 5.06 -8.55 4.06
C LYS A 78 4.18 -9.55 4.81
N LEU A 79 3.18 -9.05 5.55
CA LEU A 79 2.21 -9.88 6.26
C LEU A 79 1.35 -10.70 5.29
N THR A 80 0.79 -10.08 4.25
CA THR A 80 -0.03 -10.77 3.24
C THR A 80 0.79 -11.85 2.51
N MET A 81 2.02 -11.56 2.13
CA MET A 81 2.90 -12.54 1.48
C MET A 81 3.23 -13.73 2.39
N SER A 82 3.44 -13.47 3.69
CA SER A 82 3.70 -14.54 4.67
C SER A 82 2.49 -15.49 4.82
N ASN A 83 1.28 -14.96 4.88
CA ASN A 83 0.06 -15.76 4.98
C ASN A 83 -0.17 -16.60 3.72
N ILE A 84 0.02 -16.02 2.53
CA ILE A 84 -0.08 -16.75 1.25
C ILE A 84 0.94 -17.89 1.19
N ASN A 85 2.19 -17.64 1.61
CA ASN A 85 3.22 -18.68 1.63
C ASN A 85 2.88 -19.82 2.60
N ARG A 86 2.31 -19.50 3.77
CA ARG A 86 1.80 -20.51 4.71
C ARG A 86 0.69 -21.35 4.09
N LEU A 87 -0.27 -20.69 3.44
CA LEU A 87 -1.39 -21.36 2.77
C LEU A 87 -0.90 -22.29 1.65
N LYS A 88 -0.02 -21.79 0.77
CA LYS A 88 0.58 -22.61 -0.30
C LYS A 88 1.29 -23.84 0.25
N LYS A 89 2.04 -23.70 1.35
CA LYS A 89 2.71 -24.82 2.02
C LYS A 89 1.70 -25.83 2.58
N THR A 90 0.62 -25.36 3.20
CA THR A 90 -0.46 -26.23 3.70
C THR A 90 -1.14 -26.99 2.57
N LEU A 91 -1.41 -26.35 1.43
CA LEU A 91 -2.01 -27.00 0.26
C LEU A 91 -1.08 -28.03 -0.37
N GLN A 92 0.22 -27.73 -0.48
CA GLN A 92 1.23 -28.68 -0.94
C GLN A 92 1.29 -29.94 -0.05
N ASN A 93 1.24 -29.76 1.28
CA ASN A 93 1.20 -30.88 2.21
C ASN A 93 -0.05 -31.75 2.08
N LEU A 94 -1.14 -31.21 1.50
CA LEU A 94 -2.38 -31.94 1.21
C LEU A 94 -2.38 -32.59 -0.19
N GLY A 95 -1.26 -32.50 -0.94
CA GLY A 95 -1.15 -33.08 -2.28
C GLY A 95 -1.80 -32.24 -3.39
N VAL A 96 -2.16 -30.98 -3.10
CA VAL A 96 -2.73 -30.07 -4.10
C VAL A 96 -1.62 -29.53 -5.00
N ALA A 97 -1.79 -29.65 -6.33
CA ALA A 97 -0.84 -29.12 -7.30
C ALA A 97 -0.78 -27.58 -7.23
N ASN A 98 0.41 -27.00 -7.41
CA ASN A 98 0.61 -25.54 -7.39
C ASN A 98 -0.17 -24.81 -8.50
N SER A 99 -0.61 -25.51 -9.54
CA SER A 99 -1.45 -25.00 -10.63
C SER A 99 -2.94 -24.93 -10.28
N ALA A 100 -3.38 -25.54 -9.17
CA ALA A 100 -4.79 -25.55 -8.78
C ALA A 100 -5.18 -24.29 -7.97
N PHE A 101 -4.21 -23.49 -7.53
CA PHE A 101 -4.46 -22.35 -6.65
C PHE A 101 -3.65 -21.10 -7.03
N TYR A 102 -4.37 -20.01 -7.29
CA TYR A 102 -3.80 -18.70 -7.57
C TYR A 102 -4.36 -17.63 -6.61
N VAL A 103 -3.60 -16.55 -6.42
CA VAL A 103 -4.00 -15.41 -5.58
C VAL A 103 -4.06 -14.17 -6.47
N ASP A 104 -5.21 -13.51 -6.49
CA ASP A 104 -5.50 -12.32 -7.30
C ASP A 104 -5.23 -12.48 -8.82
N ASP A 105 -5.10 -13.71 -9.32
CA ASP A 105 -4.85 -14.02 -10.74
C ASP A 105 -5.90 -15.01 -11.26
N ILE A 106 -6.71 -14.54 -12.21
CA ILE A 106 -7.87 -15.25 -12.79
C ILE A 106 -7.54 -15.80 -14.19
N CYS A 107 -6.33 -15.57 -14.70
CA CYS A 107 -5.95 -15.95 -16.06
C CYS A 107 -5.68 -17.45 -16.24
N HIS A 108 -5.85 -18.25 -15.18
CA HIS A 108 -5.52 -19.66 -15.19
C HIS A 108 -6.81 -20.51 -15.20
N PRO A 109 -7.11 -21.22 -16.29
CA PRO A 109 -8.25 -22.15 -16.36
C PRO A 109 -8.04 -23.34 -15.42
N ASP A 110 -9.15 -23.94 -14.98
CA ASP A 110 -9.22 -25.03 -13.98
C ASP A 110 -8.51 -24.70 -12.66
N SER A 111 -8.73 -23.50 -12.14
CA SER A 111 -8.05 -23.05 -10.93
C SER A 111 -8.97 -22.35 -9.93
N THR A 112 -8.67 -22.56 -8.64
CA THR A 112 -9.34 -21.85 -7.56
C THR A 112 -8.53 -20.61 -7.21
N VAL A 113 -9.15 -19.45 -7.33
CA VAL A 113 -8.54 -18.15 -7.11
C VAL A 113 -9.06 -17.54 -5.82
N LEU A 114 -8.15 -17.16 -4.93
CA LEU A 114 -8.47 -16.27 -3.82
C LEU A 114 -8.35 -14.82 -4.32
N PHE A 115 -9.48 -14.15 -4.49
CA PHE A 115 -9.55 -12.78 -4.99
C PHE A 115 -9.95 -11.80 -3.89
N LYS A 116 -9.20 -10.73 -3.72
CA LYS A 116 -9.54 -9.68 -2.75
C LYS A 116 -10.34 -8.56 -3.42
N SER A 117 -11.67 -8.62 -3.28
CA SER A 117 -12.59 -7.58 -3.74
C SER A 117 -12.86 -6.57 -2.61
N GLY A 118 -12.05 -5.51 -2.55
CA GLY A 118 -12.23 -4.42 -1.59
C GLY A 118 -12.04 -4.84 -0.13
N ASN A 119 -13.15 -5.07 0.58
CA ASN A 119 -13.20 -5.48 1.99
C ASN A 119 -13.44 -6.98 2.18
N GLU A 120 -13.72 -7.71 1.11
CA GLU A 120 -14.07 -9.12 1.15
C GLU A 120 -13.06 -9.96 0.37
N TYR A 121 -12.86 -11.18 0.84
CA TYR A 121 -12.07 -12.24 0.23
C TYR A 121 -13.04 -13.20 -0.43
N GLN A 122 -13.05 -13.20 -1.76
CA GLN A 122 -13.89 -14.07 -2.57
C GLN A 122 -13.07 -15.24 -3.06
N ILE A 123 -13.63 -16.43 -2.97
CA ILE A 123 -13.06 -17.65 -3.54
C ILE A 123 -13.79 -17.90 -4.84
N ILE A 124 -13.08 -17.80 -5.95
CA ILE A 124 -13.62 -17.91 -7.31
C ILE A 124 -13.03 -19.18 -7.92
N TYR A 125 -13.85 -20.02 -8.52
CA TYR A 125 -13.39 -21.10 -9.38
C TYR A 125 -13.50 -20.65 -10.84
N VAL A 126 -12.41 -20.85 -11.60
CA VAL A 126 -12.34 -20.55 -13.02
C VAL A 126 -12.40 -21.88 -13.77
N ASP A 127 -13.47 -22.07 -14.54
CA ASP A 127 -13.66 -23.25 -15.39
C ASP A 127 -12.73 -23.19 -16.63
N ASP A 128 -12.60 -24.31 -17.36
CA ASP A 128 -11.79 -24.48 -18.58
C ASP A 128 -12.13 -23.46 -19.68
N ARG A 129 -13.35 -22.91 -19.61
CA ARG A 129 -13.90 -21.91 -20.53
C ARG A 129 -13.62 -20.46 -20.11
N GLY A 130 -12.97 -20.25 -18.96
CA GLY A 130 -12.72 -18.93 -18.37
C GLY A 130 -13.92 -18.34 -17.61
N GLU A 131 -14.99 -19.11 -17.43
CA GLU A 131 -16.17 -18.70 -16.67
C GLU A 131 -15.86 -18.68 -15.16
N GLN A 132 -16.19 -17.57 -14.50
CA GLN A 132 -15.87 -17.33 -13.10
C GLN A 132 -17.07 -17.62 -12.21
N LYS A 133 -16.92 -18.58 -11.30
CA LYS A 133 -17.95 -18.93 -10.32
C LYS A 133 -17.50 -18.60 -8.90
N VAL A 134 -18.16 -17.64 -8.28
CA VAL A 134 -17.92 -17.30 -6.86
C VAL A 134 -18.46 -18.44 -5.99
N ILE A 135 -17.57 -19.14 -5.28
CA ILE A 135 -17.91 -20.23 -4.36
C ILE A 135 -18.33 -19.66 -3.00
N ALA A 136 -17.56 -18.70 -2.48
CA ALA A 136 -17.79 -18.12 -1.17
C ALA A 136 -17.14 -16.73 -1.04
N SER A 137 -17.69 -15.89 -0.18
CA SER A 137 -17.16 -14.57 0.14
C SER A 137 -17.02 -14.42 1.66
N PHE A 138 -15.88 -13.92 2.13
CA PHE A 138 -15.57 -13.79 3.55
C PHE A 138 -15.03 -12.38 3.86
N LEU A 139 -15.36 -11.86 5.04
CA LEU A 139 -14.83 -10.57 5.50
C LEU A 139 -13.42 -10.67 6.09
N SER A 140 -12.99 -11.88 6.47
CA SER A 140 -11.70 -12.14 7.11
C SER A 140 -10.83 -13.08 6.28
N GLU A 141 -9.57 -12.69 6.09
CA GLU A 141 -8.55 -13.50 5.38
C GLU A 141 -8.39 -14.87 6.01
N LYS A 142 -8.43 -14.94 7.35
CA LYS A 142 -8.28 -16.19 8.09
C LYS A 142 -9.43 -17.16 7.80
N GLN A 143 -10.66 -16.66 7.77
CA GLN A 143 -11.84 -17.49 7.47
C GLN A 143 -11.81 -18.00 6.02
N ALA A 144 -11.40 -17.16 5.08
CA ALA A 144 -11.25 -17.56 3.68
C ALA A 144 -10.19 -18.66 3.52
N CYS A 145 -9.03 -18.51 4.16
CA CYS A 145 -7.97 -19.51 4.16
C CYS A 145 -8.41 -20.83 4.81
N ASP A 146 -9.07 -20.77 5.97
CA ASP A 146 -9.55 -21.96 6.67
C ASP A 146 -10.61 -22.71 5.84
N PHE A 147 -11.54 -21.98 5.20
CA PHE A 147 -12.53 -22.56 4.28
C PHE A 147 -11.87 -23.20 3.05
N LEU A 148 -10.88 -22.53 2.45
CA LEU A 148 -10.18 -23.06 1.28
C LEU A 148 -9.48 -24.39 1.61
N VAL A 149 -8.85 -24.48 2.78
CA VAL A 149 -8.23 -25.73 3.25
C VAL A 149 -9.28 -26.83 3.45
N ASP A 150 -10.44 -26.52 4.03
CA ASP A 150 -11.53 -27.49 4.19
C ASP A 150 -12.10 -27.94 2.83
N TYR A 151 -12.25 -27.01 1.89
CA TYR A 151 -12.71 -27.28 0.53
C TYR A 151 -11.78 -28.28 -0.18
N PHE A 152 -10.47 -28.03 -0.15
CA PHE A 152 -9.49 -28.93 -0.76
C PHE A 152 -9.34 -30.26 -0.01
N LYS A 153 -9.50 -30.28 1.31
CA LYS A 153 -9.55 -31.54 2.08
C LYS A 153 -10.73 -32.40 1.67
N LYS A 154 -11.91 -31.80 1.51
CA LYS A 154 -13.10 -32.51 1.03
C LYS A 154 -12.91 -33.04 -0.38
N SER A 155 -12.37 -32.23 -1.30
CA SER A 155 -12.12 -32.71 -2.67
C SER A 155 -11.05 -33.81 -2.73
N ALA A 156 -10.04 -33.76 -1.87
CA ALA A 156 -9.01 -34.80 -1.77
C ALA A 156 -9.53 -36.09 -1.11
N ALA A 157 -10.47 -36.00 -0.18
CA ALA A 157 -11.09 -37.15 0.49
C ALA A 157 -12.11 -37.91 -0.38
N ILE A 158 -12.55 -37.32 -1.48
CA ILE A 158 -13.51 -37.92 -2.44
C ILE A 158 -12.78 -38.71 -3.54
N LYS A 159 -11.44 -38.61 -3.62
CA LYS A 159 -10.60 -39.25 -4.64
C LYS A 159 -10.06 -40.59 -4.15
#